data_AF-A0A9E3LTL1-F1
#
_entry.id   AF-A0A9E3LTL1-F1
#
_cell.length_a   1.000
_cell.length_b   1.000
_cell.length_c   1.000
_cell.angle_alpha   90.00
_cell.angle_beta   90.00
_cell.angle_gamma   90.00
#
_symmetry.space_group_name_H-M   'P 1'
#
loop_
_entity.id
_entity.type
_entity.pdbx_description
1 polymer ?
#
loop_
_entity_poly.entity_id
_entity_poly.type
_entity_poly.pdbx_seq_one_letter_code
_entity_poly.pdbx_strand_id
1 'polypeptide(L)'
;MSKDTKSVIDEFRSSVNMTVKELQSWLQTEESQSVGQKNGDSESIGHKSGKEIVKLLENKKDEYNDDEISHMKKVISYIHRHLAQKPSGDIKNTHWHYSLMNWGHDPLKDE
;
A
#
# COMPACT_ATOMS: atom_id res chain seq x y z
N MET A 1 -8.21 16.81 -14.99
CA MET A 1 -7.20 16.52 -13.95
C MET A 1 -6.23 17.68 -13.85
N SER A 2 -5.93 18.17 -12.64
CA SER A 2 -4.87 19.16 -12.45
C SER A 2 -3.49 18.51 -12.62
N LYS A 3 -2.45 19.32 -12.80
CA LYS A 3 -1.05 18.83 -12.83
C LYS A 3 -0.71 18.06 -11.54
N ASP A 4 -1.22 18.53 -10.41
CA ASP A 4 -1.01 17.92 -9.09
C ASP A 4 -1.71 16.57 -8.95
N THR A 5 -2.90 16.40 -9.51
CA THR A 5 -3.60 15.11 -9.53
C THR A 5 -2.81 14.08 -10.34
N LYS A 6 -2.31 14.48 -11.51
CA LYS A 6 -1.52 13.57 -12.36
C LYS A 6 -0.23 13.13 -11.67
N SER A 7 0.50 14.05 -11.04
CA SER A 7 1.74 13.69 -10.33
C SER A 7 1.47 12.71 -9.18
N VAL A 8 0.35 12.84 -8.48
CA VAL A 8 -0.04 11.89 -7.42
C VAL A 8 -0.32 10.50 -7.98
N ILE A 9 -1.02 10.39 -9.12
CA ILE A 9 -1.30 9.10 -9.76
C ILE A 9 0.02 8.45 -10.22
N ASP A 10 0.89 9.22 -10.87
CA ASP A 10 2.18 8.74 -11.36
C ASP A 10 3.07 8.27 -10.19
N GLU A 11 3.15 9.04 -9.11
CA GLU A 11 3.90 8.68 -7.89
C GLU A 11 3.31 7.44 -7.21
N PHE A 12 1.99 7.37 -7.05
CA PHE A 12 1.30 6.20 -6.49
C PHE A 12 1.64 4.92 -7.27
N ARG A 13 1.57 4.97 -8.60
CA ARG A 13 1.92 3.84 -9.48
C ARG A 13 3.40 3.46 -9.39
N SER A 14 4.28 4.40 -9.05
CA SER A 14 5.69 4.12 -8.83
C SER A 14 5.98 3.55 -7.44
N SER A 15 5.22 3.96 -6.41
CA SER A 15 5.40 3.49 -5.04
C SER A 15 4.80 2.10 -4.81
N VAL A 16 3.67 1.79 -5.43
CA VAL A 16 3.00 0.48 -5.32
C VAL A 16 3.60 -0.49 -6.34
N ASN A 17 4.49 -1.38 -5.89
CA ASN A 17 5.23 -2.32 -6.75
C ASN A 17 4.66 -3.75 -6.75
N MET A 18 3.58 -4.00 -6.00
CA MET A 18 2.81 -5.24 -6.06
C MET A 18 1.70 -5.14 -7.11
N THR A 19 1.56 -6.19 -7.92
CA THR A 19 0.44 -6.32 -8.85
C THR A 19 -0.87 -6.54 -8.09
N VAL A 20 -2.00 -6.28 -8.75
CA VAL A 20 -3.35 -6.58 -8.23
C VAL A 20 -3.43 -8.02 -7.67
N LYS A 21 -2.95 -8.99 -8.44
CA LYS A 21 -3.02 -10.41 -8.07
C LYS A 21 -2.16 -10.74 -6.85
N GLU A 22 -0.96 -10.17 -6.78
CA GLU A 22 -0.07 -10.38 -5.63
C GLU A 22 -0.64 -9.76 -4.37
N LEU A 23 -1.11 -8.52 -4.44
CA LEU A 23 -1.70 -7.84 -3.31
C LEU A 23 -2.99 -8.53 -2.85
N GLN A 24 -3.87 -8.96 -3.77
CA GLN A 24 -5.05 -9.75 -3.43
C GLN A 24 -4.67 -11.05 -2.71
N SER A 25 -3.68 -11.78 -3.23
CA SER A 25 -3.24 -13.05 -2.63
C SER A 25 -2.64 -12.81 -1.24
N TRP A 26 -1.81 -11.79 -1.10
CA TRP A 26 -1.22 -11.36 0.17
C TRP A 26 -2.29 -11.02 1.20
N LEU A 27 -3.31 -10.26 0.82
CA LEU A 27 -4.38 -9.83 1.73
C LEU A 27 -5.22 -11.01 2.27
N GLN A 28 -5.19 -12.19 1.65
CA GLN A 28 -5.88 -13.38 2.19
C GLN A 28 -5.09 -14.11 3.27
N THR A 29 -3.81 -13.78 3.48
CA THR A 29 -2.94 -14.47 4.43
C THR A 29 -3.25 -14.08 5.89
N GLU A 30 -2.90 -14.96 6.82
CA GLU A 30 -3.00 -14.66 8.26
C GLU A 30 -2.01 -13.56 8.66
N GLU A 31 -0.82 -13.59 8.07
CA GLU A 31 0.24 -12.60 8.28
C GLU A 31 -0.24 -11.19 7.96
N SER A 32 -0.85 -11.00 6.79
CA SER A 32 -1.46 -9.74 6.37
C SER A 32 -2.52 -9.25 7.37
N GLN A 33 -3.38 -10.14 7.86
CA GLN A 33 -4.46 -9.82 8.80
C GLN A 33 -3.96 -9.54 10.23
N SER A 34 -2.78 -10.07 10.58
CA SER A 34 -2.19 -9.97 11.91
C SER A 34 -1.45 -8.65 12.17
N VAL A 35 -1.02 -7.93 11.13
CA VAL A 35 -0.16 -6.75 11.26
C VAL A 35 -0.89 -5.42 11.05
N GLY A 36 -0.32 -4.37 11.63
CA GLY A 36 -0.76 -2.99 11.47
C GLY A 36 -1.64 -2.46 12.61
N GLN A 37 -1.87 -1.14 12.58
CA GLN A 37 -2.65 -0.46 13.60
C GLN A 37 -4.15 -0.75 13.46
N LYS A 38 -4.82 -1.00 14.59
CA LYS A 38 -6.28 -1.15 14.71
C LYS A 38 -6.84 0.01 15.52
N ASN A 39 -7.97 0.57 15.09
CA ASN A 39 -8.68 1.65 15.80
C ASN A 39 -10.00 1.14 16.40
N GLY A 40 -9.94 0.05 17.17
CA GLY A 40 -11.13 -0.59 17.75
C GLY A 40 -11.88 -1.53 16.79
N ASP A 41 -11.43 -1.61 15.53
CA ASP A 41 -11.93 -2.56 14.54
C ASP A 41 -11.19 -3.91 14.61
N SER A 42 -11.83 -4.97 14.10
CA SER A 42 -11.21 -6.29 13.93
C SER A 42 -10.05 -6.29 12.91
N GLU A 43 -10.15 -5.41 11.90
CA GLU A 43 -9.25 -5.29 10.75
C GLU A 43 -8.33 -4.06 10.87
N SER A 44 -7.04 -4.21 10.52
CA SER A 44 -6.07 -3.12 10.60
C SER A 44 -6.26 -2.08 9.49
N ILE A 45 -5.82 -0.84 9.76
CA ILE A 45 -5.87 0.26 8.79
C ILE A 45 -5.12 -0.09 7.51
N GLY A 46 -3.96 -0.74 7.63
CA GLY A 46 -3.16 -1.16 6.48
C GLY A 46 -3.89 -2.20 5.63
N HIS A 47 -4.49 -3.20 6.27
CA HIS A 47 -5.25 -4.23 5.55
C HIS A 47 -6.45 -3.65 4.79
N LYS A 48 -7.19 -2.72 5.41
CA LYS A 48 -8.26 -1.96 4.75
C LYS A 48 -7.73 -1.17 3.56
N SER A 49 -6.60 -0.48 3.75
CA SER A 49 -5.93 0.28 2.69
C SER A 49 -5.54 -0.60 1.51
N GLY A 50 -5.00 -1.79 1.76
CA GLY A 50 -4.67 -2.76 0.71
C GLY A 50 -5.86 -3.11 -0.18
N LYS A 51 -7.04 -3.31 0.42
CA LYS A 51 -8.29 -3.56 -0.34
C LYS A 51 -8.70 -2.35 -1.20
N GLU A 52 -8.47 -1.14 -0.73
CA GLU A 52 -8.72 0.09 -1.51
C GLU A 52 -7.70 0.23 -2.65
N ILE A 53 -6.42 -0.03 -2.39
CA ILE A 53 -5.35 -0.04 -3.41
C ILE A 53 -5.68 -1.02 -4.55
N VAL A 54 -6.17 -2.22 -4.23
CA VAL A 54 -6.62 -3.19 -5.24
C VAL A 54 -7.64 -2.56 -6.20
N LYS A 55 -8.65 -1.87 -5.67
CA LYS A 55 -9.68 -1.20 -6.49
C LYS A 55 -9.08 -0.08 -7.35
N LEU A 56 -8.14 0.69 -6.80
CA LEU A 56 -7.45 1.76 -7.53
C LEU A 56 -6.62 1.19 -8.69
N LEU A 57 -5.89 0.09 -8.47
CA LEU A 57 -5.08 -0.57 -9.50
C LEU A 57 -5.94 -1.23 -10.60
N GLU A 58 -7.15 -1.68 -10.29
CA GLU A 58 -8.09 -2.23 -11.27
C GLU A 58 -8.72 -1.15 -12.17
N ASN A 59 -8.67 0.12 -11.76
CA ASN A 59 -9.20 1.23 -12.54
C ASN A 59 -8.30 1.57 -13.75
N LYS A 60 -8.66 1.04 -14.91
CA LYS A 60 -7.93 1.25 -16.17
C LYS A 60 -8.14 2.62 -16.82
N LYS A 61 -9.12 3.40 -16.36
CA LYS A 61 -9.48 4.67 -17.00
C LYS A 61 -8.64 5.85 -16.50
N ASP A 62 -7.93 5.67 -15.40
CA ASP A 62 -7.24 6.76 -14.69
C ASP A 62 -8.16 7.93 -14.34
N GLU A 63 -9.44 7.62 -14.13
CA GLU A 63 -10.47 8.53 -13.67
C GLU A 63 -10.72 8.25 -12.20
N TYR A 64 -10.19 9.12 -11.34
CA TYR A 64 -10.32 9.02 -9.88
C TYR A 64 -11.04 10.25 -9.33
N ASN A 65 -11.86 10.04 -8.30
CA ASN A 65 -12.47 11.12 -7.53
C ASN A 65 -11.50 11.67 -6.47
N ASP A 66 -11.89 12.76 -5.80
CA ASP A 66 -11.03 13.46 -4.84
C ASP A 66 -10.66 12.58 -3.61
N ASP A 67 -11.55 11.70 -3.18
CA ASP A 67 -11.29 10.77 -2.07
C ASP A 67 -10.27 9.70 -2.45
N GLU A 68 -10.35 9.17 -3.67
CA GLU A 68 -9.39 8.22 -4.22
C GLU A 68 -8.01 8.85 -4.36
N ILE A 69 -7.93 10.09 -4.85
CA ILE A 69 -6.68 10.86 -4.92
C ILE A 69 -6.12 11.16 -3.52
N SER A 70 -6.98 11.46 -2.55
CA SER A 70 -6.58 11.63 -1.15
C SER A 70 -6.01 10.33 -0.56
N HIS A 71 -6.65 9.19 -0.87
CA HIS A 71 -6.16 7.88 -0.48
C HIS A 71 -4.78 7.58 -1.08
N MET A 72 -4.56 7.85 -2.38
CA MET A 72 -3.25 7.69 -3.02
C MET A 72 -2.16 8.47 -2.30
N LYS A 73 -2.41 9.73 -1.93
CA LYS A 73 -1.45 10.55 -1.15
C LYS A 73 -1.12 9.92 0.20
N LYS A 74 -2.12 9.35 0.87
CA LYS A 74 -1.95 8.64 2.15
C LYS A 74 -1.05 7.41 1.96
N VAL A 75 -1.26 6.64 0.89
CA VAL A 75 -0.47 5.46 0.54
C VAL A 75 0.99 5.83 0.30
N ILE A 76 1.25 6.79 -0.59
CA ILE A 76 2.60 7.31 -0.87
C ILE A 76 3.30 7.73 0.43
N SER A 77 2.62 8.57 1.23
CA SER A 77 3.16 9.09 2.49
C SER A 77 3.47 7.98 3.49
N TYR A 78 2.66 6.91 3.52
CA TYR A 78 2.90 5.76 4.39
C TYR A 78 4.13 4.98 3.93
N ILE A 79 4.19 4.62 2.65
CA ILE A 79 5.31 3.84 2.06
C ILE A 79 6.63 4.58 2.31
N HIS A 80 6.72 5.85 1.94
CA HIS A 80 7.96 6.63 2.10
C HIS A 80 8.43 6.71 3.55
N ARG A 81 7.50 6.97 4.49
CA ARG A 81 7.84 7.05 5.91
C ARG A 81 8.26 5.69 6.48
N HIS A 82 7.58 4.60 6.10
CA HIS A 82 7.93 3.26 6.59
C HIS A 82 9.26 2.77 6.01
N LEU A 83 9.52 3.04 4.73
CA LEU A 83 10.82 2.76 4.09
C LEU A 83 11.97 3.50 4.77
N ALA A 84 11.78 4.78 5.12
CA ALA A 84 12.77 5.56 5.87
C ALA A 84 13.06 5.00 7.28
N GLN A 85 12.19 4.14 7.80
CA GLN A 85 12.31 3.47 9.09
C GLN A 85 12.75 2.00 8.94
N LYS A 86 13.39 1.62 7.80
CA LYS A 86 13.88 0.25 7.55
C LYS A 86 14.74 -0.22 8.73
N PRO A 87 14.37 -1.32 9.41
CA PRO A 87 15.16 -1.85 10.51
C PRO A 87 16.48 -2.42 10.00
N SER A 88 17.48 -2.50 10.87
CA SER A 88 18.75 -3.17 10.57
C SER A 88 18.58 -4.69 10.57
N GLY A 89 19.25 -5.38 9.65
CA GLY A 89 19.27 -6.84 9.58
C GLY A 89 18.33 -7.40 8.51
N ASP A 90 17.98 -8.69 8.64
CA ASP A 90 17.04 -9.34 7.74
C ASP A 90 15.62 -8.80 7.99
N ILE A 91 15.04 -8.20 6.96
CA ILE A 91 13.70 -7.63 7.00
C ILE A 91 12.63 -8.67 6.62
N LYS A 92 13.02 -9.82 6.06
CA LYS A 92 12.10 -10.83 5.57
C LYS A 92 11.24 -11.36 6.71
N ASN A 93 9.96 -11.52 6.41
CA ASN A 93 8.96 -12.05 7.34
C ASN A 93 8.80 -11.26 8.66
N THR A 94 9.16 -9.98 8.66
CA THR A 94 8.97 -9.09 9.82
C THR A 94 7.64 -8.35 9.73
N HIS A 95 7.13 -7.86 10.88
CA HIS A 95 5.95 -7.00 10.89
C HIS A 95 6.15 -5.72 10.06
N TRP A 96 7.38 -5.20 9.98
CA TRP A 96 7.69 -4.03 9.15
C TRP A 96 7.49 -4.35 7.67
N HIS A 97 8.02 -5.49 7.21
CA HIS A 97 7.88 -5.97 5.83
C HIS A 97 6.41 -6.23 5.48
N TYR A 98 5.71 -7.00 6.30
CA TYR A 98 4.30 -7.33 6.11
C TYR A 98 3.39 -6.09 6.13
N SER A 99 3.73 -5.10 6.96
CA SER A 99 3.00 -3.84 6.97
C SER A 99 3.18 -3.07 5.67
N LEU A 100 4.36 -3.04 5.06
CA LEU A 100 4.53 -2.44 3.72
C LEU A 100 3.74 -3.19 2.64
N MET A 101 3.72 -4.52 2.69
CA MET A 101 2.95 -5.34 1.73
C MET A 101 1.44 -5.07 1.82
N ASN A 102 0.90 -4.81 3.03
CA ASN A 102 -0.49 -4.36 3.19
C ASN A 102 -0.79 -3.03 2.48
N TRP A 103 0.23 -2.23 2.22
CA TRP A 103 0.14 -0.97 1.48
C TRP A 103 0.60 -1.11 0.02
N GLY A 104 0.70 -2.35 -0.49
CA GLY A 104 1.00 -2.63 -1.89
C GLY A 104 2.48 -2.46 -2.27
N HIS A 105 3.37 -2.32 -1.29
CA HIS A 105 4.81 -2.21 -1.53
C HIS A 105 5.55 -3.38 -0.89
N ASP A 106 6.25 -4.15 -1.71
CA ASP A 106 7.15 -5.22 -1.29
C ASP A 106 8.60 -4.77 -1.46
N PRO A 107 9.30 -4.41 -0.36
CA PRO A 107 10.68 -3.94 -0.41
C PRO A 107 11.70 -5.02 -0.79
N LEU A 108 11.30 -6.31 -0.87
CA LEU A 108 12.15 -7.40 -1.35
C LEU A 108 12.08 -7.59 -2.87
N LYS A 109 11.20 -6.87 -3.57
CA LYS A 109 11.16 -6.84 -5.04
C LYS A 109 12.19 -5.92 -5.67
N ASP A 110 12.66 -4.94 -4.91
CA ASP A 110 13.61 -3.92 -5.36
C ASP A 110 15.07 -4.27 -4.97
N GLU A 111 15.31 -5.44 -4.36
CA GLU A 111 16.64 -6.03 -4.09
C GLU A 111 17.05 -7.04 -5.17
#